data_AF-A0A1T4M4F1-F1
#
_entry.id   AF-A0A1T4M4F1-F1
#
_cell.length_a   1.000
_cell.length_b   1.000
_cell.length_c   1.000
_cell.angle_alpha   90.00
_cell.angle_beta   90.00
_cell.angle_gamma   90.00
#
_symmetry.space_group_name_H-M   'P 1'
#
loop_
_entity.id
_entity.type
_entity.pdbx_description
1 polymer ?
#
loop_
_entity_poly.entity_id
_entity_poly.type
_entity_poly.pdbx_seq_one_letter_code
_entity_poly.pdbx_strand_id
1 'polypeptide(L)'
;MIELNLIEAASQSVSIPVTPVTKETSGSAQRNFPKPLIAVAALLVLIVGFFGCLKVVGIPAFLEGALPTPLLGALGIEDPSRSGPEMNVRRVSQMTTAGGGLERRKAEEEAAAVRLAQANSPERVVQSVQPGMFHNEKRSGYAAMFPMVKIVYQKTLAAQVFEFINAITPEGVSFAELSYMAPNFYSVRGVAETPLIQRNYLERLKMGSSEFKTPELPENAPATAVTAYGVLNAKPDMTKASSVPFVKDDEVAKEIDLLKKLDANGKLRLAGLKHAKVEDFGVYKSYTYNVTTKADFVVVLKFLQALSQSPARVGIERIKMSASGKKGVSTSMTLVVYSSN
;
A
#
# COMPACT_ATOMS: atom_id res chain seq x y z
N MET A 1 -4.39 42.73 10.45
CA MET A 1 -4.85 43.11 11.80
C MET A 1 -5.64 41.96 12.42
N ILE A 2 -4.95 40.87 12.79
CA ILE A 2 -5.51 39.70 13.49
C ILE A 2 -4.48 39.32 14.56
N GLU A 3 -4.29 40.20 15.53
CA GLU A 3 -3.52 39.88 16.73
C GLU A 3 -4.17 40.67 17.86
N LEU A 4 -5.25 40.13 18.45
CA LEU A 4 -5.74 40.56 19.78
C LEU A 4 -6.84 39.66 20.36
N ASN A 5 -7.58 38.89 19.56
CA ASN A 5 -8.69 38.07 20.10
C ASN A 5 -8.33 36.67 20.62
N LEU A 6 -7.05 36.27 20.60
CA LEU A 6 -6.60 34.94 21.06
C LEU A 6 -6.16 34.89 22.53
N ILE A 7 -6.02 36.03 23.22
CA ILE A 7 -5.49 36.08 24.59
C ILE A 7 -6.59 36.22 25.64
N GLU A 8 -7.71 36.87 25.30
CA GLU A 8 -8.77 37.19 26.29
C GLU A 8 -9.68 35.99 26.61
N ALA A 9 -9.77 34.99 25.73
CA ALA A 9 -10.53 33.76 25.98
C ALA A 9 -9.78 32.72 26.84
N ALA A 10 -8.49 32.93 27.13
CA ALA A 10 -7.66 31.99 27.89
C ALA A 10 -7.29 32.49 29.30
N SER A 11 -7.68 33.71 29.69
CA SER A 11 -7.33 34.31 30.99
C SER A 11 -8.45 34.34 32.02
N GLN A 12 -9.67 33.86 31.72
CA GLN A 12 -10.68 33.63 32.76
C GLN A 12 -10.49 32.27 33.42
N SER A 13 -9.48 32.21 34.28
CA SER A 13 -9.35 31.20 35.32
C SER A 13 -10.45 31.37 36.36
N VAL A 14 -11.22 30.31 36.64
CA VAL A 14 -11.88 30.15 37.94
C VAL A 14 -11.08 29.14 38.75
N SER A 15 -10.47 29.64 39.81
CA SER A 15 -9.76 28.94 40.86
C SER A 15 -10.71 28.39 41.94
N ILE A 16 -10.20 27.44 42.74
CA ILE A 16 -10.63 27.00 44.11
C ILE A 16 -11.42 25.65 44.14
N PRO A 17 -11.25 24.74 45.13
CA PRO A 17 -10.09 24.28 45.90
C PRO A 17 -9.88 22.73 45.83
N VAL A 18 -8.74 22.23 46.32
CA VAL A 18 -8.48 20.79 46.50
C VAL A 18 -8.93 20.35 47.90
N THR A 19 -9.91 19.44 47.96
CA THR A 19 -10.20 18.58 49.12
C THR A 19 -10.35 17.13 48.63
N PRO A 20 -9.75 16.13 49.30
CA PRO A 20 -9.81 14.75 48.85
C PRO A 20 -11.12 14.12 49.36
N VAL A 21 -11.98 13.68 48.45
CA VAL A 21 -13.18 12.90 48.79
C VAL A 21 -13.20 11.61 47.97
N THR A 22 -12.87 10.55 48.69
CA THR A 22 -13.47 9.20 48.67
C THR A 22 -14.15 8.74 47.38
N LYS A 23 -13.60 7.67 46.79
CA LYS A 23 -14.27 6.84 45.76
C LYS A 23 -15.58 6.28 46.32
N GLU A 24 -16.71 6.79 45.87
CA GLU A 24 -17.95 6.01 45.83
C GLU A 24 -18.08 5.33 44.48
N THR A 25 -18.28 4.02 44.56
CA THR A 25 -18.42 3.11 43.43
C THR A 25 -19.89 3.08 43.06
N SER A 26 -20.29 3.68 41.93
CA SER A 26 -21.60 3.44 41.33
C SER A 26 -21.45 2.42 40.20
N GLY A 27 -22.00 1.23 40.42
CA GLY A 27 -21.88 0.07 39.54
C GLY A 27 -22.59 0.24 38.20
N SER A 28 -22.00 -0.39 37.18
CA SER A 28 -22.71 -0.87 36.00
C SER A 28 -22.21 -2.29 35.69
N ALA A 29 -23.17 -3.18 35.42
CA ALA A 29 -23.03 -4.62 35.48
C ALA A 29 -22.11 -5.19 34.38
N GLN A 30 -20.96 -5.73 34.78
CA GLN A 30 -20.10 -6.55 33.93
C GLN A 30 -20.74 -7.95 33.81
N ARG A 31 -21.35 -8.27 32.66
CA ARG A 31 -21.76 -9.64 32.34
C ARG A 31 -20.51 -10.49 32.14
N ASN A 32 -20.10 -11.17 33.21
CA ASN A 32 -19.04 -12.17 33.19
C ASN A 32 -19.50 -13.41 32.41
N PHE A 33 -19.11 -13.51 31.14
CA PHE A 33 -19.14 -14.79 30.44
C PHE A 33 -18.02 -15.68 31.00
N PRO A 34 -18.30 -16.94 31.36
CA PRO A 34 -17.29 -17.80 31.95
C PRO A 34 -16.19 -18.05 30.92
N LYS A 35 -14.93 -17.84 31.34
CA LYS A 35 -13.70 -18.04 30.55
C LYS A 35 -13.65 -19.34 29.71
N PRO A 36 -14.22 -20.50 30.10
CA PRO A 36 -14.27 -21.68 29.21
C PRO A 36 -15.12 -21.49 27.95
N LEU A 37 -16.16 -20.65 27.95
CA LEU A 37 -17.04 -20.43 26.79
C LEU A 37 -16.34 -19.62 25.69
N ILE A 38 -15.48 -18.67 26.07
CA ILE A 38 -14.66 -17.88 25.15
C ILE A 38 -13.57 -18.75 24.52
N ALA A 39 -12.98 -19.68 25.30
CA ALA A 39 -11.99 -20.62 24.79
C ALA A 39 -12.59 -21.62 23.78
N VAL A 40 -13.80 -22.12 24.06
CA VAL A 40 -14.52 -23.03 23.13
C VAL A 40 -14.93 -22.29 21.85
N ALA A 41 -15.38 -21.04 21.95
CA ALA A 41 -15.72 -20.22 20.78
C ALA A 41 -14.49 -19.91 19.92
N ALA A 42 -13.35 -19.58 20.53
CA ALA A 42 -12.09 -19.35 19.82
C ALA A 42 -11.61 -20.62 19.10
N LEU A 43 -11.72 -21.79 19.74
CA LEU A 43 -11.36 -23.08 19.14
C LEU A 43 -12.26 -23.41 17.92
N LEU A 44 -13.56 -23.16 18.02
CA LEU A 44 -14.50 -23.37 16.92
C LEU A 44 -14.20 -22.46 15.72
N VAL A 45 -13.87 -21.18 15.95
CA VAL A 45 -13.50 -20.25 14.87
C VAL A 45 -12.20 -20.68 14.20
N LEU A 46 -11.24 -21.20 14.97
CA LEU A 46 -9.97 -21.68 14.43
C LEU A 46 -10.17 -22.96 13.58
N ILE A 47 -11.03 -23.87 14.03
CA ILE A 47 -11.39 -25.08 13.28
C ILE A 47 -12.12 -24.71 11.99
N VAL A 48 -13.13 -23.85 12.05
CA VAL A 48 -13.90 -23.42 10.87
C VAL A 48 -13.02 -22.64 9.90
N GLY A 49 -12.13 -21.77 10.39
CA GLY A 49 -11.15 -21.04 9.58
C GLY A 49 -10.14 -21.98 8.91
N PHE A 50 -9.67 -23.01 9.62
CA PHE A 50 -8.76 -24.02 9.08
C PHE A 50 -9.42 -24.84 7.97
N PHE A 51 -10.66 -25.30 8.16
CA PHE A 51 -11.43 -26.01 7.12
C PHE A 51 -11.82 -25.11 5.94
N GLY A 52 -12.12 -23.84 6.19
CA GLY A 52 -12.36 -22.83 5.14
C GLY A 52 -11.11 -22.57 4.30
N CYS A 53 -9.93 -22.49 4.91
CA CYS A 53 -8.66 -22.35 4.19
C CYS A 53 -8.33 -23.60 3.35
N LEU A 54 -8.54 -24.80 3.87
CA LEU A 54 -8.35 -26.05 3.12
C LEU A 54 -9.27 -26.12 1.89
N LYS A 55 -10.46 -25.52 1.97
CA LYS A 55 -11.40 -25.44 0.86
C LYS A 55 -10.96 -24.54 -0.29
N VAL A 56 -10.24 -23.46 0.00
CA VAL A 56 -9.83 -22.45 -0.98
C VAL A 56 -8.43 -22.74 -1.54
N VAL A 57 -7.54 -23.25 -0.71
CA VAL A 57 -6.11 -23.43 -1.05
C VAL A 57 -5.79 -24.86 -1.49
N GLY A 58 -6.67 -25.83 -1.20
CA GLY A 58 -6.36 -27.25 -1.38
C GLY A 58 -5.49 -27.80 -0.25
N ILE A 59 -5.33 -29.13 -0.19
CA ILE A 59 -4.55 -29.79 0.86
C ILE A 59 -3.06 -29.48 0.63
N PRO A 60 -2.34 -28.93 1.61
CA PRO A 60 -0.90 -28.74 1.48
C PRO A 60 -0.16 -30.10 1.43
N ALA A 61 0.91 -30.20 0.65
CA ALA A 61 1.65 -31.45 0.38
C ALA A 61 2.13 -32.23 1.62
N PHE A 62 2.19 -31.60 2.80
CA PHE A 62 2.57 -32.23 4.08
C PHE A 62 1.42 -32.92 4.82
N LEU A 63 0.17 -32.78 4.35
CA LEU A 63 -1.04 -33.40 4.94
C LEU A 63 -1.74 -34.37 3.98
N GLU A 64 -1.18 -34.60 2.79
CA GLU A 64 -1.65 -35.60 1.83
C GLU A 64 -1.68 -37.00 2.50
N GLY A 65 -2.86 -37.64 2.50
CA GLY A 65 -3.07 -38.98 3.08
C GLY A 65 -3.25 -39.09 4.60
N ALA A 66 -3.16 -38.00 5.38
CA ALA A 66 -3.30 -38.04 6.84
C ALA A 66 -4.74 -37.87 7.36
N LEU A 67 -5.68 -37.46 6.50
CA LEU A 67 -7.06 -37.14 6.89
C LEU A 67 -8.05 -38.28 6.58
N PRO A 68 -8.98 -38.61 7.50
CA PRO A 68 -9.98 -39.67 7.29
C PRO A 68 -10.95 -39.33 6.15
N THR A 69 -11.18 -40.30 5.25
CA THR A 69 -12.09 -40.23 4.09
C THR A 69 -13.51 -39.69 4.35
N PRO A 70 -14.19 -39.99 5.48
CA PRO A 70 -15.56 -39.47 5.68
C PRO A 70 -15.62 -37.94 5.87
N LEU A 71 -14.55 -37.30 6.37
CA LEU A 71 -14.50 -35.84 6.52
C LEU A 71 -14.24 -35.13 5.18
N LEU A 72 -13.44 -35.74 4.30
CA LEU A 72 -13.15 -35.20 2.96
C LEU A 72 -14.37 -35.27 2.03
N GLY A 73 -15.15 -36.35 2.13
CA GLY A 73 -16.39 -36.53 1.37
C GLY A 73 -17.51 -35.58 1.78
N ALA A 74 -17.70 -35.31 3.08
CA ALA A 74 -18.72 -34.37 3.56
C ALA A 74 -18.39 -32.91 3.22
N LEU A 75 -17.09 -32.59 3.11
CA LEU A 75 -16.64 -31.26 2.71
C LEU A 75 -16.64 -31.11 1.19
N GLY A 76 -16.46 -32.16 0.39
CA GLY A 76 -16.36 -32.07 -1.08
C GLY A 76 -14.99 -31.59 -1.55
N ILE A 77 -13.93 -32.00 -0.84
CA ILE A 77 -12.53 -31.72 -1.20
C ILE A 77 -11.97 -33.01 -1.80
N GLU A 78 -11.55 -32.96 -3.06
CA GLU A 78 -10.85 -34.08 -3.71
C GLU A 78 -9.37 -34.02 -3.35
N ASP A 79 -8.83 -35.16 -2.90
CA ASP A 79 -7.42 -35.33 -2.55
C ASP A 79 -6.63 -35.72 -3.82
N PRO A 80 -5.74 -34.85 -4.34
CA PRO A 80 -4.98 -35.11 -5.57
C PRO A 80 -3.96 -36.24 -5.44
N SER A 81 -3.63 -36.68 -4.22
CA SER A 81 -2.72 -37.80 -3.97
C SER A 81 -3.38 -39.18 -4.14
N ARG A 82 -4.71 -39.24 -4.28
CA ARG A 82 -5.48 -40.48 -4.46
C ARG A 82 -6.20 -40.60 -5.80
N SER A 83 -6.17 -39.58 -6.64
CA SER A 83 -6.63 -39.64 -8.04
C SER A 83 -5.58 -40.33 -8.92
N GLY A 84 -5.33 -41.60 -8.63
CA GLY A 84 -4.69 -42.53 -9.57
C GLY A 84 -5.70 -42.98 -10.63
N PRO A 85 -5.25 -43.27 -11.87
CA PRO A 85 -6.13 -43.47 -13.01
C PRO A 85 -6.97 -44.73 -12.83
N GLU A 86 -8.26 -44.64 -13.19
CA GLU A 86 -9.11 -45.80 -13.39
C GLU A 86 -8.42 -46.78 -14.34
N MET A 87 -7.97 -47.92 -13.80
CA MET A 87 -7.50 -49.02 -14.62
C MET A 87 -8.39 -50.23 -14.34
N ASN A 88 -9.29 -50.41 -15.29
CA ASN A 88 -10.09 -51.60 -15.52
C ASN A 88 -9.37 -52.90 -15.15
N VAL A 89 -10.10 -53.73 -14.42
CA VAL A 89 -10.06 -55.19 -14.39
C VAL A 89 -9.22 -55.82 -15.51
N ARG A 90 -8.07 -56.42 -15.17
CA ARG A 90 -7.63 -57.68 -15.80
C ARG A 90 -6.58 -58.41 -14.95
N ARG A 91 -6.96 -59.61 -14.51
CA ARG A 91 -6.06 -60.66 -14.04
C ARG A 91 -4.98 -60.91 -15.08
N VAL A 92 -3.71 -60.89 -14.70
CA VAL A 92 -2.69 -61.76 -15.30
C VAL A 92 -1.76 -62.25 -14.19
N SER A 93 -1.56 -63.56 -14.25
CA SER A 93 -0.81 -64.46 -13.38
C SER A 93 0.58 -64.01 -12.98
N GLN A 94 0.95 -64.40 -11.75
CA GLN A 94 2.32 -64.68 -11.33
C GLN A 94 3.04 -65.54 -12.38
N MET A 95 4.23 -65.13 -12.79
CA MET A 95 5.32 -66.04 -13.13
C MET A 95 6.65 -65.45 -12.63
N THR A 96 7.35 -66.27 -11.87
CA THR A 96 8.66 -66.07 -11.26
C THR A 96 9.76 -66.37 -12.27
N THR A 97 10.69 -65.43 -12.51
CA THR A 97 12.02 -65.79 -13.01
C THR A 97 13.07 -64.88 -12.37
N ALA A 98 13.71 -65.41 -11.33
CA ALA A 98 14.95 -64.89 -10.77
C ALA A 98 16.06 -65.05 -11.82
N GLY A 99 16.68 -63.94 -12.24
CA GLY A 99 17.83 -63.97 -13.16
C GLY A 99 18.04 -62.71 -13.99
N GLY A 100 17.00 -61.91 -14.26
CA GLY A 100 17.10 -60.71 -15.11
C GLY A 100 17.23 -59.37 -14.37
N GLY A 101 17.30 -59.37 -13.03
CA GLY A 101 17.12 -58.17 -12.21
C GLY A 101 18.30 -57.18 -12.24
N LEU A 102 19.52 -57.62 -12.56
CA LEU A 102 20.70 -56.75 -12.56
C LEU A 102 20.89 -56.01 -13.89
N GLU A 103 20.60 -56.65 -15.02
CA GLU A 103 20.67 -56.01 -16.33
C GLU A 103 19.47 -55.09 -16.59
N ARG A 104 18.26 -55.44 -16.10
CA ARG A 104 17.11 -54.52 -16.13
C ARG A 104 17.31 -53.30 -15.25
N ARG A 105 17.93 -53.42 -14.08
CA ARG A 105 18.22 -52.26 -13.22
C ARG A 105 19.26 -51.33 -13.83
N LYS A 106 20.31 -51.86 -14.48
CA LYS A 106 21.26 -51.02 -15.24
C LYS A 106 20.61 -50.35 -16.45
N ALA A 107 19.79 -51.07 -17.21
CA ALA A 107 19.07 -50.49 -18.34
C ALA A 107 18.01 -49.46 -17.90
N GLU A 108 17.37 -49.66 -16.76
CA GLU A 108 16.42 -48.70 -16.16
C GLU A 108 17.14 -47.49 -15.54
N GLU A 109 18.31 -47.65 -14.94
CA GLU A 109 19.15 -46.55 -14.44
C GLU A 109 19.76 -45.73 -15.59
N GLU A 110 20.22 -46.37 -16.66
CA GLU A 110 20.70 -45.67 -17.86
C GLU A 110 19.54 -44.97 -18.60
N ALA A 111 18.37 -45.61 -18.71
CA ALA A 111 17.19 -44.96 -19.26
C ALA A 111 16.66 -43.83 -18.36
N ALA A 112 16.79 -43.94 -17.03
CA ALA A 112 16.45 -42.87 -16.10
C ALA A 112 17.47 -41.71 -16.15
N ALA A 113 18.76 -42.01 -16.30
CA ALA A 113 19.81 -41.02 -16.47
C ALA A 113 19.66 -40.27 -17.81
N VAL A 114 19.29 -40.95 -18.89
CA VAL A 114 19.00 -40.32 -20.18
C VAL A 114 17.70 -39.49 -20.12
N ARG A 115 16.67 -39.92 -19.37
CA ARG A 115 15.46 -39.11 -19.14
C ARG A 115 15.74 -37.87 -18.28
N LEU A 116 16.60 -37.98 -17.27
CA LEU A 116 17.05 -36.83 -16.46
C LEU A 116 17.95 -35.89 -17.26
N ALA A 117 18.81 -36.41 -18.13
CA ALA A 117 19.61 -35.60 -19.04
C ALA A 117 18.75 -34.89 -20.11
N GLN A 118 17.69 -35.54 -20.61
CA GLN A 118 16.72 -34.93 -21.53
C GLN A 118 15.70 -34.00 -20.84
N ALA A 119 15.50 -34.13 -19.53
CA ALA A 119 14.69 -33.20 -18.73
C ALA A 119 15.42 -31.87 -18.45
N ASN A 120 16.75 -31.89 -18.46
CA ASN A 120 17.62 -30.74 -18.20
C ASN A 120 18.18 -30.09 -19.48
N SER A 121 17.66 -30.42 -20.67
CA SER A 121 18.11 -29.79 -21.89
C SER A 121 17.63 -28.32 -21.96
N PRO A 122 18.53 -27.35 -22.25
CA PRO A 122 18.17 -25.92 -22.31
C PRO A 122 17.04 -25.62 -23.30
N GLU A 123 16.93 -26.42 -24.36
CA GLU A 123 15.91 -26.29 -25.40
C GLU A 123 14.48 -26.56 -24.87
N ARG A 124 14.33 -27.45 -23.88
CA ARG A 124 13.02 -27.73 -23.28
C ARG A 124 12.64 -26.71 -22.22
N VAL A 125 13.62 -26.12 -21.54
CA VAL A 125 13.41 -24.99 -20.61
C VAL A 125 12.91 -23.76 -21.39
N VAL A 126 13.37 -23.54 -22.62
CA VAL A 126 12.87 -22.46 -23.50
C VAL A 126 11.45 -22.75 -24.03
N GLN A 127 11.10 -24.01 -24.31
CA GLN A 127 9.75 -24.38 -24.77
C GLN A 127 8.70 -24.40 -23.63
N SER A 128 9.10 -24.61 -22.38
CA SER A 128 8.18 -24.56 -21.22
C SER A 128 7.80 -23.13 -20.79
N VAL A 129 8.51 -22.12 -21.27
CA VAL A 129 8.09 -20.72 -21.12
C VAL A 129 7.09 -20.43 -22.23
N GLN A 130 5.83 -20.84 -22.04
CA GLN A 130 4.73 -20.42 -22.91
C GLN A 130 4.64 -18.89 -22.87
N PRO A 131 4.98 -18.16 -23.97
CA PRO A 131 4.97 -16.70 -23.96
C PRO A 131 3.55 -16.13 -23.76
N GLY A 132 2.53 -16.94 -24.01
CA GLY A 132 1.11 -16.60 -23.85
C GLY A 132 0.62 -16.54 -22.40
N MET A 133 1.30 -17.18 -21.43
CA MET A 133 0.94 -17.10 -20.01
C MET A 133 1.29 -15.74 -19.38
N PHE A 134 2.19 -14.96 -20.02
CA PHE A 134 2.56 -13.61 -19.59
C PHE A 134 1.76 -12.50 -20.28
N HIS A 135 0.91 -12.83 -21.25
CA HIS A 135 0.24 -11.84 -22.10
C HIS A 135 -1.19 -11.46 -21.66
N ASN A 136 -1.72 -12.05 -20.58
CA ASN A 136 -3.15 -11.89 -20.24
C ASN A 136 -3.48 -11.30 -18.85
N GLU A 137 -2.50 -10.79 -18.10
CA GLU A 137 -2.83 -9.68 -17.20
C GLU A 137 -2.67 -8.40 -18.02
N LYS A 138 -3.79 -7.76 -18.35
CA LYS A 138 -3.77 -6.34 -18.69
C LYS A 138 -3.15 -5.62 -17.50
N ARG A 139 -1.84 -5.45 -17.51
CA ARG A 139 -1.09 -4.56 -16.63
C ARG A 139 -1.42 -3.13 -17.06
N SER A 140 -2.70 -2.76 -16.98
CA SER A 140 -3.22 -1.44 -17.27
C SER A 140 -3.40 -0.71 -15.95
N GLY A 141 -2.30 -0.21 -15.41
CA GLY A 141 -2.30 0.47 -14.13
C GLY A 141 -1.01 1.24 -13.91
N TYR A 142 -1.04 2.19 -12.97
CA TYR A 142 0.12 3.01 -12.61
C TYR A 142 1.39 2.18 -12.32
N ALA A 143 1.25 1.02 -11.67
CA ALA A 143 2.36 0.11 -11.37
C ALA A 143 3.10 -0.40 -12.62
N ALA A 144 2.39 -0.56 -13.74
CA ALA A 144 2.92 -1.08 -15.00
C ALA A 144 3.52 0.00 -15.91
N MET A 145 3.36 1.28 -15.55
CA MET A 145 3.91 2.37 -16.34
C MET A 145 5.45 2.40 -16.26
N PHE A 146 6.07 2.86 -17.34
CA PHE A 146 7.51 3.11 -17.36
C PHE A 146 7.90 4.16 -16.30
N PRO A 147 9.10 4.09 -15.72
CA PRO A 147 9.53 5.00 -14.64
C PRO A 147 9.39 6.49 -15.00
N MET A 148 9.74 6.88 -16.22
CA MET A 148 9.62 8.27 -16.68
C MET A 148 8.17 8.73 -16.83
N VAL A 149 7.29 7.84 -17.30
CA VAL A 149 5.84 8.08 -17.37
C VAL A 149 5.26 8.21 -15.96
N LYS A 150 5.75 7.41 -15.00
CA LYS A 150 5.38 7.51 -13.57
C LYS A 150 5.76 8.87 -12.98
N ILE A 151 6.92 9.44 -13.31
CA ILE A 151 7.32 10.78 -12.83
C ILE A 151 6.31 11.83 -13.27
N VAL A 152 5.94 11.85 -14.56
CA VAL A 152 4.96 12.82 -15.09
C VAL A 152 3.60 12.64 -14.42
N TYR A 153 3.16 11.40 -14.26
CA TYR A 153 1.92 11.04 -13.58
C TYR A 153 1.91 11.51 -12.11
N GLN A 154 3.00 11.27 -11.38
CA GLN A 154 3.16 11.65 -9.97
C GLN A 154 3.09 13.17 -9.77
N LYS A 155 3.90 13.93 -10.52
CA LYS A 155 3.98 15.39 -10.31
C LYS A 155 2.68 16.11 -10.66
N THR A 156 1.97 15.63 -11.69
CA THR A 156 0.68 16.19 -12.11
C THR A 156 -0.42 15.87 -11.10
N LEU A 157 -0.54 14.62 -10.65
CA LEU A 157 -1.55 14.27 -9.65
C LEU A 157 -1.27 14.83 -8.27
N ALA A 158 -0.01 14.91 -7.84
CA ALA A 158 0.33 15.52 -6.55
C ALA A 158 -0.18 16.96 -6.50
N ALA A 159 0.01 17.74 -7.58
CA ALA A 159 -0.55 19.08 -7.69
C ALA A 159 -2.09 19.07 -7.67
N GLN A 160 -2.73 18.23 -8.50
CA GLN A 160 -4.19 18.15 -8.58
C GLN A 160 -4.85 17.75 -7.25
N VAL A 161 -4.26 16.82 -6.48
CA VAL A 161 -4.77 16.42 -5.16
C VAL A 161 -4.70 17.60 -4.20
N PHE A 162 -3.58 18.32 -4.15
CA PHE A 162 -3.44 19.46 -3.26
C PHE A 162 -4.35 20.63 -3.67
N GLU A 163 -4.52 20.86 -4.97
CA GLU A 163 -5.50 21.83 -5.49
C GLU A 163 -6.93 21.45 -5.13
N PHE A 164 -7.28 20.18 -5.29
CA PHE A 164 -8.59 19.66 -4.90
C PHE A 164 -8.85 19.91 -3.42
N ILE A 165 -7.94 19.46 -2.53
CA ILE A 165 -8.07 19.66 -1.09
C ILE A 165 -8.20 21.15 -0.77
N ASN A 166 -7.38 22.02 -1.36
CA ASN A 166 -7.48 23.46 -1.15
C ASN A 166 -8.86 24.02 -1.57
N ALA A 167 -9.37 23.60 -2.72
CA ALA A 167 -10.62 24.12 -3.29
C ALA A 167 -11.86 23.71 -2.48
N ILE A 168 -11.87 22.50 -1.93
CA ILE A 168 -13.04 21.99 -1.19
C ILE A 168 -13.04 22.36 0.29
N THR A 169 -11.90 22.79 0.83
CA THR A 169 -11.74 23.11 2.26
C THR A 169 -12.34 24.48 2.56
N PRO A 170 -13.46 24.54 3.29
CA PRO A 170 -14.06 25.81 3.66
C PRO A 170 -13.29 26.50 4.80
N GLU A 171 -13.56 27.77 5.02
CA GLU A 171 -13.15 28.47 6.24
C GLU A 171 -13.76 27.76 7.46
N GLY A 172 -12.98 27.62 8.55
CA GLY A 172 -13.38 26.89 9.75
C GLY A 172 -12.96 25.41 9.79
N VAL A 173 -12.21 24.91 8.80
CA VAL A 173 -11.55 23.58 8.86
C VAL A 173 -10.04 23.76 9.00
N SER A 174 -9.46 23.11 10.02
CA SER A 174 -8.02 23.10 10.29
C SER A 174 -7.43 21.70 10.12
N PHE A 175 -6.26 21.61 9.49
CA PHE A 175 -5.56 20.34 9.28
C PHE A 175 -4.56 20.05 10.41
N ALA A 176 -4.66 18.85 10.98
CA ALA A 176 -3.62 18.28 11.84
C ALA A 176 -2.62 17.47 11.01
N GLU A 177 -3.11 16.73 10.01
CA GLU A 177 -2.30 15.91 9.11
C GLU A 177 -2.95 15.85 7.73
N LEU A 178 -2.14 15.98 6.68
CA LEU A 178 -2.53 15.73 5.30
C LEU A 178 -1.44 14.89 4.67
N SER A 179 -1.79 13.72 4.14
CA SER A 179 -0.84 12.88 3.43
C SER A 179 -1.33 12.55 2.03
N TYR A 180 -0.41 12.49 1.09
CA TYR A 180 -0.59 12.03 -0.27
C TYR A 180 0.37 10.85 -0.51
N MET A 181 -0.11 9.85 -1.23
CA MET A 181 0.68 8.75 -1.72
C MET A 181 0.32 8.50 -3.18
N ALA A 182 1.34 8.47 -4.04
CA ALA A 182 1.16 8.15 -5.44
C ALA A 182 0.54 6.74 -5.59
N PRO A 183 -0.40 6.53 -6.54
CA PRO A 183 -0.78 7.45 -7.60
C PRO A 183 -1.69 8.62 -7.17
N ASN A 184 -2.77 8.34 -6.45
CA ASN A 184 -3.87 9.29 -6.21
C ASN A 184 -4.51 9.14 -4.81
N PHE A 185 -3.83 8.45 -3.89
CA PHE A 185 -4.34 8.26 -2.54
C PHE A 185 -4.06 9.50 -1.69
N TYR A 186 -5.05 9.91 -0.90
CA TYR A 186 -4.88 10.96 0.09
C TYR A 186 -5.53 10.56 1.43
N SER A 187 -5.00 11.14 2.51
CA SER A 187 -5.55 11.08 3.85
C SER A 187 -5.58 12.47 4.45
N VAL A 188 -6.69 12.83 5.08
CA VAL A 188 -6.88 14.08 5.79
C VAL A 188 -7.28 13.78 7.22
N ARG A 189 -6.59 14.43 8.17
CA ARG A 189 -6.98 14.49 9.56
C ARG A 189 -7.02 15.94 10.01
N GLY A 190 -8.10 16.34 10.65
CA GLY A 190 -8.30 17.72 11.06
C GLY A 190 -9.46 17.89 12.02
N VAL A 191 -9.82 19.14 12.25
CA VAL A 191 -10.94 19.54 13.11
C VAL A 191 -11.69 20.67 12.41
N ALA A 192 -13.01 20.57 12.42
CA ALA A 192 -13.89 21.64 11.97
C ALA A 192 -14.39 22.45 13.18
N GLU A 193 -14.80 23.70 12.93
CA GLU A 193 -15.40 24.56 13.95
C GLU A 193 -16.81 24.09 14.35
N THR A 194 -17.61 23.65 13.37
CA THR A 194 -18.99 23.18 13.60
C THR A 194 -19.26 21.83 12.93
N PRO A 195 -20.20 21.02 13.47
CA PRO A 195 -20.60 19.75 12.85
C PRO A 195 -21.16 19.92 11.43
N LEU A 196 -21.80 21.05 11.13
CA LEU A 196 -22.33 21.34 9.79
C LEU A 196 -21.20 21.53 8.77
N ILE A 197 -20.15 22.28 9.13
CA ILE A 197 -18.97 22.48 8.30
C ILE A 197 -18.24 21.15 8.09
N GLN A 198 -18.11 20.35 9.15
CA GLN A 198 -17.53 19.00 9.08
C GLN A 198 -18.27 18.12 8.07
N ARG A 199 -19.60 18.02 8.17
CA ARG A 199 -20.42 17.21 7.25
C ARG A 199 -20.29 17.68 5.81
N ASN A 200 -20.38 19.00 5.58
CA ASN A 200 -20.27 19.57 4.24
C ASN A 200 -18.88 19.32 3.62
N TYR A 201 -17.82 19.39 4.43
CA TYR A 201 -16.46 19.09 3.99
C TYR A 201 -16.30 17.61 3.59
N LEU A 202 -16.81 16.69 4.42
CA LEU A 202 -16.78 15.26 4.13
C LEU A 202 -17.58 14.88 2.88
N GLU A 203 -18.75 15.49 2.67
CA GLU A 203 -19.54 15.27 1.44
C GLU A 203 -18.79 15.75 0.19
N ARG A 204 -18.15 16.93 0.23
CA ARG A 204 -17.33 17.42 -0.88
C ARG A 204 -16.12 16.52 -1.17
N LEU A 205 -15.46 16.03 -0.12
CA LEU A 205 -14.38 15.06 -0.26
C LEU A 205 -14.85 13.77 -0.94
N LYS A 206 -16.03 13.27 -0.54
CA LYS A 206 -16.66 12.08 -1.10
C LYS A 206 -17.05 12.28 -2.57
N MET A 207 -17.55 13.44 -2.96
CA MET A 207 -17.93 13.72 -4.35
C MET A 207 -16.73 13.70 -5.31
N GLY A 208 -15.55 14.15 -4.86
CA GLY A 208 -14.33 14.16 -5.69
C GLY A 208 -13.55 12.84 -5.71
N SER A 209 -13.93 11.85 -4.90
CA SER A 209 -13.06 10.71 -4.59
C SER A 209 -13.76 9.36 -4.72
N SER A 210 -13.04 8.37 -5.20
CA SER A 210 -13.37 6.95 -5.12
C SER A 210 -12.86 6.38 -3.79
N GLU A 211 -13.43 5.25 -3.39
CA GLU A 211 -13.03 4.51 -2.18
C GLU A 211 -12.98 5.36 -0.91
N PHE A 212 -13.83 6.39 -0.85
CA PHE A 212 -13.88 7.31 0.27
C PHE A 212 -14.30 6.59 1.56
N LYS A 213 -13.46 6.69 2.58
CA LYS A 213 -13.69 6.07 3.90
C LYS A 213 -13.42 7.08 5.01
N THR A 214 -14.33 7.10 5.98
CA THR A 214 -14.17 7.81 7.25
C THR A 214 -14.12 6.74 8.36
N PRO A 215 -12.95 6.48 8.97
CA PRO A 215 -12.86 5.53 10.07
C PRO A 215 -13.67 6.03 11.26
N GLU A 216 -14.10 5.10 12.12
CA GLU A 216 -14.73 5.46 13.38
C GLU A 216 -13.78 6.33 14.20
N LEU A 217 -14.30 7.47 14.66
CA LEU A 217 -13.55 8.37 15.51
C LEU A 217 -13.30 7.69 16.86
N PRO A 218 -12.11 7.86 17.47
CA PRO A 218 -11.87 7.40 18.84
C PRO A 218 -12.95 7.93 19.78
N GLU A 219 -13.32 7.16 20.81
CA GLU A 219 -14.40 7.48 21.76
C GLU A 219 -14.23 8.86 22.43
N ASN A 220 -13.00 9.37 22.52
CA ASN A 220 -12.65 10.67 23.09
C ASN A 220 -12.48 11.81 22.07
N ALA A 221 -12.74 11.57 20.78
CA ALA A 221 -12.56 12.59 19.75
C ALA A 221 -13.74 13.58 19.75
N PRO A 222 -13.50 14.89 19.51
CA PRO A 222 -14.58 15.85 19.38
C PRO A 222 -15.48 15.48 18.20
N ALA A 223 -16.78 15.73 18.32
CA ALA A 223 -17.76 15.46 17.25
C ALA A 223 -17.46 16.21 15.94
N THR A 224 -16.59 17.23 15.99
CA THR A 224 -16.11 17.99 14.83
C THR A 224 -14.79 17.49 14.25
N ALA A 225 -14.25 16.37 14.77
CA ALA A 225 -13.06 15.75 14.21
C ALA A 225 -13.34 15.24 12.78
N VAL A 226 -12.36 15.47 11.91
CA VAL A 226 -12.37 15.03 10.52
C VAL A 226 -11.26 14.01 10.37
N THR A 227 -11.61 12.78 10.00
CA THR A 227 -10.63 11.79 9.51
C THR A 227 -11.22 11.16 8.27
N ALA A 228 -10.51 11.27 7.15
CA ALA A 228 -10.96 10.79 5.86
C ALA A 228 -9.80 10.27 5.03
N TYR A 229 -10.05 9.21 4.27
CA TYR A 229 -9.15 8.67 3.27
C TYR A 229 -9.92 8.57 1.95
N GLY A 230 -9.24 8.78 0.85
CA GLY A 230 -9.86 8.66 -0.46
C GLY A 230 -8.83 8.52 -1.57
N VAL A 231 -9.35 8.12 -2.72
CA VAL A 231 -8.61 7.99 -3.97
C VAL A 231 -9.18 9.03 -4.93
N LEU A 232 -8.39 10.00 -5.38
CA LEU A 232 -8.93 11.06 -6.24
C LEU A 232 -9.37 10.46 -7.58
N ASN A 233 -10.57 10.82 -8.04
CA ASN A 233 -11.14 10.33 -9.31
C ASN A 233 -10.47 10.93 -10.56
N ALA A 234 -9.76 12.04 -10.40
CA ALA A 234 -9.06 12.70 -11.50
C ALA A 234 -7.95 11.81 -12.05
N LYS A 235 -7.84 11.80 -13.39
CA LYS A 235 -6.68 11.24 -14.09
C LYS A 235 -5.87 12.39 -14.66
N PRO A 236 -4.54 12.37 -14.51
CA PRO A 236 -3.71 13.42 -15.06
C PRO A 236 -3.73 13.36 -16.59
N ASP A 237 -3.58 14.52 -17.22
CA ASP A 237 -3.34 14.58 -18.66
C ASP A 237 -1.93 14.05 -18.96
N MET A 238 -1.87 12.94 -19.70
CA MET A 238 -0.64 12.23 -20.04
C MET A 238 -0.10 12.59 -21.42
N THR A 239 -0.65 13.60 -22.10
CA THR A 239 -0.18 14.05 -23.42
C THR A 239 1.32 14.38 -23.47
N LYS A 240 1.91 14.80 -22.34
CA LYS A 240 3.34 15.11 -22.21
C LYS A 240 4.21 13.94 -21.71
N ALA A 241 3.64 12.77 -21.44
CA ALA A 241 4.33 11.68 -20.75
C ALA A 241 5.18 10.80 -21.68
N SER A 242 4.84 10.72 -22.96
CA SER A 242 5.40 9.76 -23.92
C SER A 242 6.83 10.07 -24.39
N SER A 243 7.37 11.25 -24.08
CA SER A 243 8.60 11.77 -24.69
C SER A 243 9.71 12.15 -23.71
N VAL A 244 9.61 11.80 -22.43
CA VAL A 244 10.60 12.19 -21.41
C VAL A 244 11.72 11.12 -21.31
N PRO A 245 12.95 11.41 -21.77
CA PRO A 245 14.06 10.46 -21.66
C PRO A 245 14.54 10.34 -20.21
N PHE A 246 15.16 9.21 -19.90
CA PHE A 246 15.87 9.02 -18.63
C PHE A 246 16.87 10.15 -18.38
N VAL A 247 17.07 10.47 -17.10
CA VAL A 247 18.17 11.33 -16.69
C VAL A 247 19.47 10.55 -16.92
N LYS A 248 20.54 11.22 -17.34
CA LYS A 248 21.86 10.58 -17.32
C LYS A 248 22.42 10.63 -15.90
N ASP A 249 23.23 9.66 -15.51
CA ASP A 249 23.76 9.57 -14.14
C ASP A 249 24.51 10.86 -13.72
N ASP A 250 25.24 11.50 -14.64
CA ASP A 250 25.95 12.75 -14.41
C ASP A 250 25.04 14.00 -14.37
N GLU A 251 23.80 13.88 -14.84
CA GLU A 251 22.80 14.96 -14.86
C GLU A 251 21.87 14.95 -13.64
N VAL A 252 21.89 13.91 -12.80
CA VAL A 252 21.00 13.81 -11.62
C VAL A 252 21.17 15.02 -10.69
N ALA A 253 22.40 15.48 -10.46
CA ALA A 253 22.65 16.67 -9.64
C ALA A 253 22.03 17.95 -10.26
N LYS A 254 22.04 18.05 -11.60
CA LYS A 254 21.44 19.19 -12.32
C LYS A 254 19.92 19.19 -12.18
N GLU A 255 19.26 18.03 -12.21
CA GLU A 255 17.82 17.91 -11.97
C GLU A 255 17.43 18.36 -10.56
N ILE A 256 18.25 18.00 -9.56
CA ILE A 256 18.04 18.45 -8.18
C ILE A 256 18.27 19.96 -8.03
N ASP A 257 19.20 20.54 -8.78
CA ASP A 257 19.39 22.00 -8.78
C ASP A 257 18.27 22.74 -9.53
N LEU A 258 17.73 22.15 -10.61
CA LEU A 258 16.51 22.66 -11.25
C LEU A 258 15.32 22.64 -10.28
N LEU A 259 15.16 21.56 -9.51
CA LEU A 259 14.12 21.45 -8.47
C LEU A 259 14.24 22.57 -7.43
N LYS A 260 15.46 22.85 -6.94
CA LYS A 260 15.71 23.93 -5.98
C LYS A 260 15.34 25.30 -6.55
N LYS A 261 15.58 25.54 -7.84
CA LYS A 261 15.23 26.79 -8.52
C LYS A 261 13.72 27.02 -8.65
N LEU A 262 12.89 25.97 -8.51
CA LEU A 262 11.43 26.13 -8.48
C LEU A 262 10.95 26.87 -7.22
N ASP A 263 11.75 26.89 -6.15
CA ASP A 263 11.52 27.74 -4.97
C ASP A 263 12.09 29.15 -5.23
N ALA A 264 11.52 29.87 -6.21
CA ALA A 264 12.00 31.19 -6.63
C ALA A 264 12.01 32.24 -5.50
N ASN A 265 11.25 32.02 -4.42
CA ASN A 265 11.14 32.95 -3.29
C ASN A 265 11.90 32.48 -2.04
N GLY A 266 12.59 31.34 -2.09
CA GLY A 266 13.35 30.78 -0.96
C GLY A 266 12.51 30.47 0.29
N LYS A 267 11.20 30.27 0.11
CA LYS A 267 10.24 30.05 1.20
C LYS A 267 10.05 28.56 1.51
N LEU A 268 10.34 27.67 0.57
CA LEU A 268 10.20 26.24 0.75
C LEU A 268 11.43 25.65 1.47
N ARG A 269 12.66 26.04 1.14
CA ARG A 269 13.91 25.51 1.78
C ARG A 269 13.87 24.00 2.06
N LEU A 270 14.10 23.19 1.04
CA LEU A 270 14.13 21.72 1.16
C LEU A 270 15.43 21.23 1.83
N ALA A 271 15.33 20.57 2.98
CA ALA A 271 16.41 19.81 3.61
C ALA A 271 16.38 18.35 3.12
N GLY A 272 17.52 17.66 3.05
CA GLY A 272 17.58 16.22 2.70
C GLY A 272 17.96 15.88 1.25
N LEU A 273 18.19 16.88 0.39
CA LEU A 273 18.55 16.70 -1.02
C LEU A 273 20.00 16.21 -1.29
N LYS A 274 20.81 15.95 -0.26
CA LYS A 274 22.23 15.58 -0.41
C LYS A 274 22.48 14.08 -0.42
N HIS A 275 21.63 13.29 0.22
CA HIS A 275 21.84 11.86 0.41
C HIS A 275 20.68 11.10 -0.23
N ALA A 276 20.86 10.70 -1.48
CA ALA A 276 19.93 9.83 -2.17
C ALA A 276 20.13 8.39 -1.68
N LYS A 277 19.03 7.66 -1.49
CA LYS A 277 19.06 6.20 -1.51
C LYS A 277 19.07 5.78 -2.97
N VAL A 278 20.10 5.05 -3.39
CA VAL A 278 20.25 4.58 -4.77
C VAL A 278 19.90 3.10 -4.84
N GLU A 279 19.00 2.72 -5.75
CA GLU A 279 18.69 1.32 -6.06
C GLU A 279 18.97 1.07 -7.54
N ASP A 280 19.75 0.03 -7.84
CA ASP A 280 20.11 -0.35 -9.20
C ASP A 280 19.24 -1.53 -9.67
N PHE A 281 18.53 -1.33 -10.78
CA PHE A 281 17.66 -2.33 -11.40
C PHE A 281 18.29 -2.94 -12.67
N GLY A 282 19.59 -2.75 -12.89
CA GLY A 282 20.36 -3.27 -14.03
C GLY A 282 20.19 -2.44 -15.31
N VAL A 283 18.97 -1.99 -15.62
CA VAL A 283 18.67 -1.14 -16.79
C VAL A 283 18.65 0.36 -16.44
N TYR A 284 18.30 0.67 -15.19
CA TYR A 284 18.21 2.03 -14.68
C TYR A 284 18.48 2.04 -13.18
N LYS A 285 18.87 3.20 -12.64
CA LYS A 285 18.97 3.47 -11.21
C LYS A 285 17.81 4.36 -10.75
N SER A 286 17.30 4.12 -9.55
CA SER A 286 16.43 5.06 -8.85
C SER A 286 17.24 5.81 -7.79
N TYR A 287 17.02 7.12 -7.72
CA TYR A 287 17.58 8.00 -6.70
C TYR A 287 16.43 8.55 -5.88
N THR A 288 16.26 8.05 -4.66
CA THR A 288 15.19 8.47 -3.74
C THR A 288 15.71 9.45 -2.71
N TYR A 289 15.10 10.62 -2.64
CA TYR A 289 15.43 11.68 -1.67
C TYR A 289 14.28 11.85 -0.68
N ASN A 290 14.57 11.69 0.61
CA ASN A 290 13.64 12.04 1.67
C ASN A 290 13.92 13.48 2.10
N VAL A 291 13.00 14.39 1.77
CA VAL A 291 13.16 15.81 2.03
C VAL A 291 12.16 16.32 3.04
N THR A 292 12.55 17.36 3.77
CA THR A 292 11.67 18.03 4.73
C THR A 292 11.70 19.55 4.54
N THR A 293 10.57 20.19 4.81
CA THR A 293 10.39 21.65 4.78
C THR A 293 9.43 22.08 5.90
N LYS A 294 9.58 23.33 6.37
CA LYS A 294 8.70 23.98 7.34
C LYS A 294 7.81 25.05 6.71
N ALA A 295 7.44 24.87 5.45
CA ALA A 295 6.63 25.82 4.71
C ALA A 295 5.12 25.58 4.89
N ASP A 296 4.34 26.65 4.82
CA ASP A 296 2.88 26.60 4.87
C ASP A 296 2.28 25.87 3.66
N PHE A 297 1.04 25.41 3.82
CA PHE A 297 0.30 24.69 2.80
C PHE A 297 0.28 25.39 1.44
N VAL A 298 0.03 26.71 1.41
CA VAL A 298 -0.03 27.50 0.16
C VAL A 298 1.33 27.53 -0.55
N VAL A 299 2.44 27.57 0.21
CA VAL A 299 3.79 27.56 -0.36
C VAL A 299 4.09 26.19 -0.97
N VAL A 300 3.74 25.12 -0.26
CA VAL A 300 3.87 23.74 -0.78
C VAL A 300 3.03 23.54 -2.03
N LEU A 301 1.76 23.97 -2.03
CA LEU A 301 0.88 23.87 -3.20
C LEU A 301 1.47 24.59 -4.41
N LYS A 302 1.96 25.83 -4.25
CA LYS A 302 2.61 26.58 -5.35
C LYS A 302 3.85 25.87 -5.88
N PHE A 303 4.64 25.25 -5.01
CA PHE A 303 5.79 24.45 -5.43
C PHE A 303 5.35 23.22 -6.25
N LEU A 304 4.30 22.50 -5.83
CA LEU A 304 3.78 21.35 -6.57
C LEU A 304 3.25 21.76 -7.96
N GLN A 305 2.57 22.90 -8.04
CA GLN A 305 2.12 23.50 -9.31
C GLN A 305 3.31 23.86 -10.22
N ALA A 306 4.35 24.49 -9.67
CA ALA A 306 5.56 24.80 -10.42
C ALA A 306 6.27 23.53 -10.90
N LEU A 307 6.36 22.51 -10.05
CA LEU A 307 6.97 21.22 -10.40
C LEU A 307 6.21 20.50 -11.50
N SER A 308 4.88 20.45 -11.44
CA SER A 308 4.05 19.77 -12.45
C SER A 308 4.23 20.36 -13.85
N GLN A 309 4.46 21.67 -13.93
CA GLN A 309 4.72 22.40 -15.17
C GLN A 309 6.20 22.42 -15.58
N SER A 310 7.11 22.14 -14.65
CA SER A 310 8.54 22.20 -14.89
C SER A 310 9.03 21.05 -15.81
N PRO A 311 10.13 21.28 -16.56
CA PRO A 311 10.81 20.22 -17.29
C PRO A 311 11.59 19.26 -16.37
N ALA A 312 11.68 19.56 -15.06
CA ALA A 312 12.42 18.74 -14.12
C ALA A 312 11.85 17.30 -14.09
N ARG A 313 12.76 16.34 -14.13
CA ARG A 313 12.50 14.90 -14.17
C ARG A 313 12.53 14.32 -12.76
N VAL A 314 11.77 14.95 -11.87
CA VAL A 314 11.65 14.57 -10.46
C VAL A 314 10.19 14.21 -10.15
N GLY A 315 10.00 13.00 -9.66
CA GLY A 315 8.71 12.47 -9.22
C GLY A 315 8.47 12.68 -7.72
N ILE A 316 7.21 12.57 -7.31
CA ILE A 316 6.78 12.63 -5.91
C ILE A 316 6.04 11.35 -5.58
N GLU A 317 6.61 10.53 -4.70
CA GLU A 317 5.98 9.28 -4.27
C GLU A 317 5.06 9.48 -3.08
N ARG A 318 5.46 10.34 -2.14
CA ARG A 318 4.73 10.58 -0.91
C ARG A 318 4.92 12.02 -0.45
N ILE A 319 3.86 12.62 0.06
CA ILE A 319 3.91 13.87 0.82
C ILE A 319 3.18 13.64 2.14
N LYS A 320 3.74 14.09 3.25
CA LYS A 320 3.07 14.11 4.54
C LYS A 320 3.28 15.47 5.18
N MET A 321 2.20 16.20 5.36
CA MET A 321 2.14 17.45 6.09
C MET A 321 1.57 17.17 7.47
N SER A 322 2.18 17.76 8.49
CA SER A 322 1.74 17.64 9.87
C SER A 322 1.86 18.99 10.56
N ALA A 323 0.90 19.30 11.43
CA ALA A 323 1.00 20.45 12.31
C ALA A 323 2.19 20.24 13.27
N SER A 324 3.18 21.14 13.22
CA SER A 324 4.40 21.06 14.03
C SER A 324 4.35 22.11 15.15
N GLY A 325 3.60 21.78 16.20
CA GLY A 325 3.52 22.59 17.42
C GLY A 325 3.01 24.02 17.19
N LYS A 326 3.53 24.99 17.98
CA LYS A 326 3.01 26.36 18.07
C LYS A 326 3.31 27.28 16.87
N LYS A 327 4.13 26.88 15.89
CA LYS A 327 4.66 27.80 14.86
C LYS A 327 4.81 27.22 13.45
N GLY A 328 3.95 26.31 13.02
CA GLY A 328 3.79 26.06 11.59
C GLY A 328 3.60 24.61 11.18
N VAL A 329 3.69 24.39 9.87
CA VAL A 329 3.47 23.09 9.24
C VAL A 329 4.81 22.48 8.85
N SER A 330 5.03 21.22 9.22
CA SER A 330 6.17 20.44 8.75
C SER A 330 5.72 19.50 7.65
N THR A 331 6.38 19.57 6.50
CA THR A 331 6.11 18.72 5.35
C THR A 331 7.32 17.85 5.06
N SER A 332 7.10 16.54 5.02
CA SER A 332 8.05 15.56 4.51
C SER A 332 7.62 15.08 3.13
N MET A 333 8.54 15.00 2.18
CA MET A 333 8.29 14.48 0.83
C MET A 333 9.30 13.40 0.49
N THR A 334 8.87 12.39 -0.25
CA THR A 334 9.74 11.39 -0.87
C THR A 334 9.77 11.68 -2.37
N LEU A 335 10.94 12.12 -2.84
CA LEU A 335 11.19 12.46 -4.24
C LEU A 335 11.96 11.34 -4.91
N VAL A 336 11.69 11.11 -6.20
CA VAL A 336 12.38 10.07 -6.97
C VAL A 336 12.88 10.62 -8.30
N VAL A 337 14.09 10.23 -8.68
CA VAL A 337 14.68 10.49 -10.00
C VAL A 337 15.12 9.15 -10.58
N TYR A 338 14.81 8.91 -11.85
CA TYR A 338 15.27 7.72 -12.56
C TYR A 338 16.35 8.08 -13.55
N SER A 339 17.45 7.33 -13.51
CA SER A 339 18.61 7.52 -14.36
C SER A 339 18.89 6.27 -15.17
N SER A 340 19.36 6.43 -16.41
CA SER A 340 19.87 5.30 -17.20
C SER A 340 21.25 4.89 -16.70
N ASN A 341 21.51 3.58 -16.67
CA ASN A 341 22.85 3.04 -16.40
C ASN A 341 23.86 3.39 -17.48
#